data_AF-A0A2V4UHJ1-F1
#
_entry.id   AF-A0A2V4UHJ1-F1
#
_cell.length_a   1.000
_cell.length_b   1.000
_cell.length_c   1.000
_cell.angle_alpha   90.00
_cell.angle_beta   90.00
_cell.angle_gamma   90.00
#
_symmetry.space_group_name_H-M   'P 1'
#
loop_
_entity.id
_entity.type
_entity.pdbx_description
1 polymer ?
#
loop_
_entity_poly.entity_id
_entity_poly.type
_entity_poly.pdbx_seq_one_letter_code
_entity_poly.pdbx_strand_id
1 'polypeptide(L)'
;MSNDVTSEDSILLLWGCMFIKEFSQMITIVLSLPIINFCGEGLRPNHIGDLGGVPVDMPKNLVHFVAYDGDPTFGNKREHPKPMRTYDSKINSFGFDLRYTDNTMLDTTNKAL
;
A
#
# COMPACT_ATOMS: atom_id res chain seq x y z
N MET A 1 -0.80 -66.54 14.36
CA MET A 1 -0.56 -65.88 13.06
C MET A 1 -0.31 -64.41 13.38
N SER A 2 0.93 -64.09 13.77
CA SER A 2 1.32 -62.74 14.19
C SER A 2 2.21 -62.21 13.08
N ASN A 3 1.73 -61.22 12.34
CA ASN A 3 2.47 -60.59 11.26
C ASN A 3 3.49 -59.65 11.91
N ASP A 4 4.75 -60.06 11.88
CA ASP A 4 5.88 -59.25 12.34
C ASP A 4 6.08 -58.13 11.31
N VAL A 5 5.63 -56.91 11.64
CA VAL A 5 5.86 -55.72 10.82
C VAL A 5 7.33 -55.39 10.96
N THR A 6 8.08 -55.60 9.89
CA THR A 6 9.54 -55.48 9.86
C THR A 6 9.94 -54.03 10.11
N SER A 7 11.02 -53.85 10.88
CA SER A 7 11.63 -52.55 11.24
C SER A 7 11.88 -51.61 10.05
N GLU A 8 11.97 -52.13 8.84
CA GLU A 8 12.20 -51.35 7.62
C GLU A 8 10.95 -50.58 7.17
N ASP A 9 9.74 -51.10 7.43
CA ASP A 9 8.48 -50.44 7.13
C ASP A 9 8.27 -49.18 8.00
N SER A 10 8.84 -49.19 9.21
CA SER A 10 8.80 -48.06 10.14
C SER A 10 9.71 -46.90 9.71
N ILE A 11 10.86 -47.21 9.09
CA ILE A 11 11.80 -46.21 8.58
C ILE A 11 11.21 -45.54 7.33
N LEU A 12 10.61 -46.30 6.41
CA LEU A 12 9.97 -45.74 5.22
C LEU A 12 8.79 -44.81 5.57
N LEU A 13 8.01 -45.12 6.61
CA LEU A 13 6.96 -44.24 7.12
C LEU A 13 7.52 -42.93 7.72
N LEU A 14 8.64 -43.00 8.44
CA LEU A 14 9.29 -41.82 9.01
C LEU A 14 9.90 -40.91 7.93
N TRP A 15 10.52 -41.49 6.90
CA TRP A 15 11.08 -40.75 5.77
C TRP A 15 9.98 -40.13 4.90
N GLY A 16 8.89 -40.85 4.64
CA GLY A 16 7.70 -40.29 3.97
C GLY A 16 7.07 -39.14 4.74
N CYS A 17 6.96 -39.27 6.06
CA CYS A 17 6.38 -38.23 6.92
C CYS A 17 7.28 -36.97 7.02
N MET A 18 8.60 -37.14 6.96
CA MET A 18 9.55 -36.02 6.90
C MET A 18 9.49 -35.30 5.55
N PHE A 19 9.37 -36.03 4.45
CA PHE A 19 9.25 -35.48 3.09
C PHE A 19 7.95 -34.68 2.87
N ILE A 20 6.82 -35.16 3.42
CA ILE A 20 5.52 -34.48 3.34
C ILE A 20 5.53 -33.15 4.14
N LYS A 21 6.25 -33.10 5.26
CA LYS A 21 6.37 -31.86 6.08
C LYS A 21 7.15 -30.77 5.35
N GLU A 22 8.25 -31.11 4.70
CA GLU A 22 9.04 -30.14 3.92
C GLU A 22 8.28 -29.64 2.68
N PHE A 23 7.60 -30.55 1.97
CA PHE A 23 6.73 -30.17 0.84
C PHE A 23 5.58 -29.25 1.25
N SER A 24 4.96 -29.51 2.40
CA SER A 24 3.89 -28.66 2.95
C SER A 24 4.38 -27.23 3.28
N GLN A 25 5.59 -27.10 3.85
CA GLN A 25 6.19 -25.79 4.12
C GLN A 25 6.49 -25.01 2.84
N MET A 26 7.04 -25.69 1.82
CA MET A 26 7.31 -25.08 0.51
C MET A 26 6.03 -24.62 -0.19
N ILE A 27 4.95 -25.42 -0.14
CA ILE A 27 3.65 -25.05 -0.69
C ILE A 27 3.06 -23.83 0.04
N THR A 28 3.21 -23.74 1.36
CA THR A 28 2.75 -22.59 2.15
C THR A 28 3.52 -21.31 1.81
N ILE A 29 4.83 -21.41 1.57
CA ILE A 29 5.67 -20.26 1.17
C ILE A 29 5.29 -19.81 -0.25
N VAL A 30 5.11 -20.72 -1.20
CA VAL A 30 4.76 -20.39 -2.59
C VAL A 30 3.34 -19.81 -2.70
N LEU A 31 2.39 -20.27 -1.89
CA LEU A 31 1.02 -19.75 -1.87
C LEU A 31 0.85 -18.42 -1.11
N SER A 32 1.81 -18.03 -0.26
CA SER A 32 1.78 -16.73 0.44
C SER A 32 2.48 -15.60 -0.34
N LEU A 33 3.38 -15.93 -1.27
CA LEU A 33 4.12 -14.96 -2.08
C LEU A 33 3.29 -14.10 -3.07
N PRO A 34 2.11 -14.49 -3.61
CA PRO A 34 1.32 -13.58 -4.44
C PRO A 34 0.50 -12.56 -3.62
N ILE A 35 0.25 -12.81 -2.32
CA ILE A 35 -0.58 -11.92 -1.48
C ILE A 35 0.20 -10.68 -1.05
N ILE A 36 1.50 -10.80 -0.80
CA ILE A 36 2.32 -9.67 -0.31
C ILE A 36 2.58 -8.64 -1.42
N ASN A 37 2.62 -9.08 -2.68
CA ASN A 37 2.93 -8.19 -3.81
C ASN A 37 1.70 -7.46 -4.37
N PHE A 38 0.47 -7.86 -4.03
CA PHE A 38 -0.75 -7.19 -4.52
C PHE A 38 -1.05 -5.87 -3.81
N CYS A 39 -0.42 -5.59 -2.66
CA CYS A 39 -0.64 -4.35 -1.89
C CYS A 39 0.32 -3.20 -2.27
N GLY A 40 1.01 -3.31 -3.41
CA GLY A 40 2.08 -2.38 -3.81
C GLY A 40 1.85 -1.57 -5.08
N GLU A 41 0.75 -1.81 -5.81
CA GLU A 41 0.56 -1.21 -7.13
C GLU A 41 -0.34 0.04 -7.08
N GLY A 42 0.28 1.22 -7.14
CA GLY A 42 -0.30 2.40 -7.80
C GLY A 42 -0.99 3.46 -6.94
N LEU A 43 -1.37 3.18 -5.69
CA LEU A 43 -2.03 4.19 -4.84
C LEU A 43 -0.99 5.17 -4.25
N ARG A 44 -0.72 6.25 -4.97
CA ARG A 44 -0.04 7.41 -4.36
C ARG A 44 -0.91 7.85 -3.18
N PRO A 45 -0.39 7.91 -1.93
CA PRO A 45 -1.23 8.14 -0.77
C PRO A 45 -1.89 9.51 -0.87
N ASN A 46 -3.19 9.61 -0.69
CA ASN A 46 -3.93 10.87 -0.86
C ASN A 46 -3.43 12.00 0.06
N HIS A 47 -3.87 13.22 -0.23
CA HIS A 47 -3.68 14.37 0.64
C HIS A 47 -4.79 14.42 1.68
N ILE A 48 -4.46 14.08 2.94
CA ILE A 48 -5.40 14.14 4.06
C ILE A 48 -5.11 15.33 4.98
N GLY A 49 -6.14 15.92 5.55
CA GLY A 49 -6.00 17.04 6.48
C GLY A 49 -7.30 17.71 6.85
N ASP A 50 -7.19 18.82 7.56
CA ASP A 50 -8.28 19.70 7.97
C ASP A 50 -8.27 20.96 7.11
N LEU A 51 -9.37 21.16 6.38
CA LEU A 51 -9.60 22.31 5.53
C LEU A 51 -10.59 23.25 6.22
N GLY A 52 -10.10 24.06 7.16
CA GLY A 52 -10.92 25.04 7.88
C GLY A 52 -11.97 24.40 8.81
N GLY A 53 -11.63 23.28 9.45
CA GLY A 53 -12.54 22.50 10.32
C GLY A 53 -13.25 21.35 9.62
N VAL A 54 -13.03 21.16 8.31
CA VAL A 54 -13.57 20.03 7.56
C VAL A 54 -12.46 19.02 7.31
N PRO A 55 -12.55 17.78 7.85
CA PRO A 55 -11.59 16.74 7.50
C PRO A 55 -11.80 16.31 6.04
N VAL A 56 -10.72 16.26 5.27
CA VAL A 56 -10.73 15.94 3.84
C VAL A 56 -9.74 14.82 3.50
N ASP A 57 -10.09 14.05 2.48
CA ASP A 57 -9.23 13.09 1.80
C ASP A 57 -9.24 13.40 0.29
N MET A 58 -8.17 14.05 -0.18
CA MET A 58 -8.07 14.58 -1.53
C MET A 58 -7.19 13.71 -2.41
N PRO A 59 -7.68 13.29 -3.58
CA PRO A 59 -6.95 12.37 -4.45
C PRO A 59 -5.82 13.12 -5.19
N LYS A 60 -4.63 12.53 -5.19
CA LYS A 60 -3.39 13.13 -5.71
C LYS A 60 -3.35 13.37 -7.21
N ASN A 61 -4.23 12.71 -7.96
CA ASN A 61 -4.34 12.87 -9.40
C ASN A 61 -5.10 14.14 -9.80
N LEU A 62 -5.91 14.70 -8.89
CA LEU A 62 -6.70 15.92 -9.11
C LEU A 62 -6.08 17.14 -8.44
N VAL A 63 -5.47 16.94 -7.27
CA VAL A 63 -4.99 18.03 -6.40
C VAL A 63 -3.47 18.08 -6.38
N HIS A 64 -2.93 19.30 -6.51
CA HIS A 64 -1.50 19.58 -6.51
C HIS A 64 -1.18 20.79 -5.61
N PHE A 65 0.12 21.08 -5.39
CA PHE A 65 0.59 22.22 -4.58
C PHE A 65 -0.10 22.40 -3.21
N VAL A 66 -0.32 21.30 -2.48
CA VAL A 66 -0.95 21.35 -1.14
C VAL A 66 0.02 21.96 -0.13
N ALA A 67 -0.37 23.09 0.45
CA ALA A 67 0.33 23.77 1.53
C ALA A 67 -0.36 23.46 2.87
N TYR A 68 0.41 22.93 3.80
CA TYR A 68 -0.05 22.70 5.16
C TYR A 68 0.53 23.76 6.11
N ASP A 69 -0.10 23.91 7.26
CA ASP A 69 0.50 24.68 8.34
C ASP A 69 1.82 24.05 8.82
N GLY A 70 2.79 24.91 9.16
CA GLY A 70 4.16 24.52 9.49
C GLY A 70 5.03 24.03 8.32
N ASP A 71 4.51 23.98 7.09
CA ASP A 71 5.36 23.75 5.92
C ASP A 71 6.12 25.00 5.50
N PRO A 72 7.33 24.86 4.93
CA PRO A 72 8.05 26.00 4.38
C PRO A 72 7.27 26.63 3.22
N THR A 73 7.28 27.96 3.16
CA THR A 73 6.72 28.74 2.05
C THR A 73 7.42 28.40 0.74
N PHE A 74 6.74 28.68 -0.38
CA PHE A 74 7.28 28.50 -1.72
C PHE A 74 8.69 29.11 -1.87
N GLY A 75 9.63 28.33 -2.39
CA GLY A 75 11.04 28.73 -2.56
C GLY A 75 11.94 28.50 -1.35
N ASN A 76 11.39 28.24 -0.16
CA ASN A 76 12.19 27.95 1.02
C ASN A 76 12.50 26.46 1.15
N LYS A 77 13.73 26.13 1.53
CA LYS A 77 14.15 24.74 1.80
C LYS A 77 13.54 24.27 3.13
N ARG A 78 13.05 23.03 3.17
CA ARG A 78 12.62 22.41 4.43
C ARG A 78 13.86 22.04 5.26
N GLU A 79 13.90 22.51 6.50
CA GLU A 79 15.01 22.21 7.43
C GLU A 79 14.85 20.83 8.10
N HIS A 80 13.61 20.37 8.25
CA HIS A 80 13.26 19.11 8.91
C HIS A 80 12.67 18.08 7.94
N PRO A 81 12.57 16.80 8.32
CA PRO A 81 11.83 15.81 7.55
C PRO A 81 10.36 16.22 7.37
N LYS A 82 9.75 15.80 6.25
CA LYS A 82 8.32 16.04 6.05
C LYS A 82 7.52 15.27 7.11
N PRO A 83 6.66 15.92 7.90
CA PRO A 83 5.85 15.22 8.89
C PRO A 83 4.81 14.32 8.22
N MET A 84 4.41 13.26 8.93
CA MET A 84 3.27 12.44 8.52
C MET A 84 1.99 13.27 8.62
N ARG A 85 1.14 13.22 7.60
CA ARG A 85 -0.14 13.92 7.60
C ARG A 85 -1.22 13.07 8.26
N THR A 86 -2.12 13.74 8.94
CA THR A 86 -3.31 13.19 9.62
C THR A 86 -4.50 14.08 9.32
N TYR A 87 -5.71 13.66 9.69
CA TYR A 87 -6.90 14.51 9.56
C TYR A 87 -6.86 15.80 10.38
N ASP A 88 -5.99 15.90 11.38
CA ASP A 88 -5.78 17.13 12.17
C ASP A 88 -4.79 18.10 11.50
N SER A 89 -4.09 17.67 10.44
CA SER A 89 -3.10 18.49 9.75
C SER A 89 -3.78 19.63 9.00
N LYS A 90 -3.61 20.87 9.46
CA LYS A 90 -4.22 22.06 8.85
C LYS A 90 -3.71 22.29 7.44
N ILE A 91 -4.62 22.41 6.49
CA ILE A 91 -4.36 22.75 5.08
C ILE A 91 -4.67 24.22 4.88
N ASN A 92 -3.66 24.97 4.43
CA ASN A 92 -3.79 26.40 4.16
C ASN A 92 -4.25 26.66 2.72
N SER A 93 -3.77 25.88 1.75
CA SER A 93 -4.15 26.00 0.35
C SER A 93 -3.83 24.76 -0.46
N PHE A 94 -4.46 24.62 -1.62
CA PHE A 94 -4.15 23.62 -2.63
C PHE A 94 -4.53 24.14 -4.03
N GLY A 95 -3.92 23.56 -5.06
CA GLY A 95 -4.23 23.81 -6.46
C GLY A 95 -4.95 22.62 -7.10
N PHE A 96 -5.81 22.90 -8.06
CA PHE A 96 -6.44 21.92 -8.95
C PHE A 96 -6.70 22.61 -10.29
N ASP A 97 -6.71 21.84 -11.37
CA ASP A 97 -6.98 22.36 -12.70
C ASP A 97 -8.42 22.08 -13.09
N LEU A 98 -9.11 23.10 -13.60
CA LEU A 98 -10.49 23.02 -14.06
C LEU A 98 -10.56 23.45 -15.53
N ARG A 99 -11.16 22.62 -16.35
CA ARG A 99 -11.49 22.98 -17.74
C ARG A 99 -12.81 23.73 -17.76
N TYR A 100 -12.76 25.03 -18.03
CA TYR A 100 -13.93 25.93 -18.00
C TYR A 100 -15.04 25.60 -19.00
N THR A 101 -14.74 24.86 -20.08
CA THR A 101 -15.74 24.55 -21.11
C THR A 101 -16.82 23.59 -20.61
N ASP A 102 -16.47 22.69 -19.70
CA ASP A 102 -17.35 21.65 -19.18
C ASP A 102 -17.24 21.45 -17.66
N ASN A 103 -16.50 22.33 -16.98
CA ASN A 103 -16.22 22.29 -15.55
C ASN A 103 -15.66 20.93 -15.09
N THR A 104 -14.96 20.23 -15.98
CA THR A 104 -14.28 18.97 -15.63
C THR A 104 -12.95 19.26 -14.97
N MET A 105 -12.65 18.56 -13.87
CA MET A 105 -11.33 18.62 -13.25
C MET A 105 -10.33 17.83 -14.08
N LEU A 106 -9.10 18.33 -14.19
CA LEU A 106 -8.04 17.60 -14.85
C LEU A 106 -7.63 16.42 -13.96
N ASP A 107 -7.80 15.23 -14.50
CA ASP A 107 -7.28 14.01 -13.92
C ASP A 107 -5.98 13.63 -14.62
N THR A 108 -4.86 13.79 -13.91
CA THR A 108 -3.53 13.45 -14.42
C THR A 108 -3.34 11.96 -14.74
N THR A 109 -4.23 11.08 -14.26
CA THR A 109 -4.22 9.65 -14.58
C THR A 109 -5.07 9.33 -15.81
N ASN A 110 -5.96 10.23 -16.22
CA ASN A 110 -6.77 10.08 -17.41
C ASN A 110 -5.98 10.53 -18.64
N LYS A 111 -5.42 9.57 -19.38
CA LYS A 111 -4.67 9.83 -20.62
C LYS A 111 -5.53 10.28 -21.82
N ALA A 112 -6.86 10.31 -21.67
CA ALA A 112 -7.77 10.71 -22.75
C ALA A 112 -8.05 12.22 -22.78
N LEU A 113 -7.42 12.99 -21.87
CA LEU A 113 -7.49 14.45 -21.78
C LEU A 113 -6.16 15.10 -22.15
#